data_AF-A0A9W4MZ60-F1
#
_entry.id   AF-A0A9W4MZ60-F1
#
_cell.length_a   1.000
_cell.length_b   1.000
_cell.length_c   1.000
_cell.angle_alpha   90.00
_cell.angle_beta   90.00
_cell.angle_gamma   90.00
#
_symmetry.space_group_name_H-M   'P 1'
#
loop_
_entity.id
_entity.type
_entity.pdbx_description
1 polymer ?
#
loop_
_entity_poly.entity_id
_entity_poly.type
_entity_poly.pdbx_seq_one_letter_code
_entity_poly.pdbx_strand_id
1 'polypeptide(L)'
;MSYKCSGPQPPMSVDPDITGQGVIANYVATAGIAVLLITIHFFVVYQPALDPFRKADYPLNQSYRPNPIDTTILRTMRRIPKRLMGARKVRVNSQVEKGFTECILAMSDLQIVTGLSILISGYTQLPQGLSSFHWMVIVDLAWFSSLTHLACLTLLRNHLYNHSIQRIWRLFCMAALVILLTVALSFTGGYDWTSLSISSIINKDAALSVIRPAMCQTSSGTRSTVTYYAMVFSILLMIFGFVARIVKSHKTMSVGIWGKARAELGMQARRLLSIAFTWCCLGSSRKSLKRMLFYRPLLTTFFAARLFLDAWSSMFLEVSWLVAGFVWGTIRLFGVLRIVQRHVRGNNTLSGFSMLQDSDEREAGWGFGQVVALVLLLAPLITIIKYFTHDDEQPEIATSYSDRIDASSHVESPSMSPNTSACATSRRPDDPDNNLDDHVQTIGAVILYFMLICLLILTLLCFASSTTNILDGLKSFYVPIVIAWVGIWGVVLFSLTIELDLSHMPLWFQMLLHMVNIIFFIFSAFFAPLRGLSQEDCLTWVGTYSFLLSSAVLYILCAVFFRIHGTS
;
A
#
# COMPACT_ATOMS: atom_id res chain seq x y z
N MET A 1 22.03 -32.28 -18.06
CA MET A 1 23.34 -32.21 -17.35
C MET A 1 23.30 -30.99 -16.43
N SER A 2 23.74 -31.11 -15.18
CA SER A 2 23.80 -29.98 -14.25
C SER A 2 24.99 -29.09 -14.59
N TYR A 3 24.77 -27.78 -14.72
CA TYR A 3 25.81 -26.80 -15.05
C TYR A 3 26.91 -26.78 -13.97
N LYS A 4 28.19 -26.82 -14.38
CA LYS A 4 29.33 -26.72 -13.46
C LYS A 4 29.78 -25.26 -13.33
N CYS A 5 29.68 -24.70 -12.12
CA CYS A 5 30.05 -23.30 -11.83
C CYS A 5 31.53 -22.95 -12.08
N SER A 6 32.39 -23.95 -12.23
CA SER A 6 33.82 -23.80 -12.55
C SER A 6 34.14 -23.86 -14.05
N GLY A 7 33.14 -24.01 -14.92
CA GLY A 7 33.32 -24.10 -16.38
C GLY A 7 33.43 -22.73 -17.09
N PRO A 8 33.86 -22.72 -18.37
CA PRO A 8 33.86 -21.49 -19.18
C PRO A 8 32.45 -20.90 -19.26
N GLN A 9 32.35 -19.57 -19.13
CA GLN A 9 31.08 -18.87 -19.14
C GLN A 9 30.49 -18.95 -20.55
N PRO A 10 29.26 -19.48 -20.74
CA PRO A 10 28.63 -19.45 -22.03
C PRO A 10 28.33 -18.00 -22.44
N PRO A 11 28.37 -17.67 -23.74
CA PRO A 11 27.92 -16.39 -24.21
C PRO A 11 26.45 -16.15 -23.82
N MET A 12 26.10 -14.92 -23.45
CA MET A 12 24.71 -14.56 -23.16
C MET A 12 23.94 -14.45 -24.47
N SER A 13 23.09 -15.43 -24.78
CA SER A 13 22.02 -15.30 -25.77
C SER A 13 20.81 -14.64 -25.13
N VAL A 14 20.26 -13.60 -25.73
CA VAL A 14 19.06 -12.93 -25.21
C VAL A 14 17.84 -13.75 -25.61
N ASP A 15 17.12 -14.30 -24.64
CA ASP A 15 15.89 -15.05 -24.94
C ASP A 15 14.70 -14.06 -25.13
N PRO A 16 14.18 -13.93 -26.36
CA PRO A 16 13.07 -13.02 -26.66
C PRO A 16 11.75 -13.46 -26.02
N ASP A 17 11.59 -14.72 -25.59
CA ASP A 17 10.39 -15.20 -24.91
C ASP A 17 10.40 -14.90 -23.41
N ILE A 18 11.56 -14.51 -22.84
CA ILE A 18 11.69 -14.09 -21.44
C ILE A 18 11.80 -12.56 -21.34
N THR A 19 12.68 -11.98 -22.15
CA THR A 19 13.04 -10.54 -22.08
C THR A 19 12.38 -9.71 -23.17
N GLY A 20 11.50 -10.33 -23.95
CA GLY A 20 10.76 -9.71 -25.03
C GLY A 20 9.89 -8.54 -24.58
N GLN A 21 9.81 -7.52 -25.43
CA GLN A 21 9.01 -6.34 -25.17
C GLN A 21 7.53 -6.68 -24.97
N GLY A 22 6.98 -7.61 -25.76
CA GLY A 22 5.59 -8.06 -25.62
C GLY A 22 5.30 -8.75 -24.29
N VAL A 23 6.22 -9.58 -23.81
CA VAL A 23 6.10 -10.28 -22.52
C VAL A 23 6.16 -9.27 -21.37
N ILE A 24 7.17 -8.39 -21.37
CA ILE A 24 7.29 -7.32 -20.36
C ILE A 24 6.06 -6.42 -20.36
N ALA A 25 5.60 -5.99 -21.55
CA ALA A 25 4.42 -5.16 -21.69
C ALA A 25 3.18 -5.84 -21.12
N ASN A 26 2.96 -7.13 -21.37
CA ASN A 26 1.82 -7.86 -20.82
C ASN A 26 1.76 -7.82 -19.28
N TYR A 27 2.84 -8.22 -18.58
CA TYR A 27 2.83 -8.25 -17.12
C TYR A 27 2.74 -6.85 -16.50
N VAL A 28 3.52 -5.89 -17.02
CA VAL A 28 3.53 -4.51 -16.50
C VAL A 28 2.21 -3.80 -16.77
N ALA A 29 1.67 -3.90 -18.00
CA ALA A 29 0.40 -3.28 -18.35
C ALA A 29 -0.77 -3.94 -17.60
N THR A 30 -0.79 -5.26 -17.45
CA THR A 30 -1.84 -5.95 -16.68
C THR A 30 -1.84 -5.49 -15.22
N ALA A 31 -0.67 -5.46 -14.57
CA ALA A 31 -0.55 -4.96 -13.20
C ALA A 31 -0.93 -3.48 -13.08
N GLY A 32 -0.52 -2.66 -14.05
CA GLY A 32 -0.87 -1.24 -14.11
C GLY A 32 -2.39 -1.03 -14.27
N ILE A 33 -3.04 -1.78 -15.15
CA ILE A 33 -4.50 -1.78 -15.32
C ILE A 33 -5.17 -2.20 -14.02
N ALA A 34 -4.74 -3.29 -13.38
CA ALA A 34 -5.32 -3.75 -12.12
C ALA A 34 -5.23 -2.69 -11.00
N VAL A 35 -4.07 -2.04 -10.87
CA VAL A 35 -3.84 -0.94 -9.91
C VAL A 35 -4.69 0.28 -10.25
N LEU A 36 -4.87 0.59 -11.54
CA LEU A 36 -5.76 1.66 -11.99
C LEU A 36 -7.22 1.34 -11.66
N LEU A 37 -7.69 0.12 -11.96
CA LEU A 37 -9.07 -0.32 -11.72
C LEU A 37 -9.41 -0.29 -10.22
N ILE A 38 -8.50 -0.75 -9.34
CA ILE A 38 -8.73 -0.68 -7.89
C ILE A 38 -8.74 0.75 -7.36
N THR A 39 -7.89 1.62 -7.92
CA THR A 39 -7.86 3.04 -7.58
C THR A 39 -9.16 3.73 -7.99
N ILE A 40 -9.64 3.51 -9.22
CA ILE A 40 -10.93 4.02 -9.71
C ILE A 40 -12.07 3.48 -8.86
N HIS A 41 -12.08 2.18 -8.57
CA HIS A 41 -13.12 1.55 -7.75
C HIS A 41 -13.19 2.21 -6.37
N PHE A 42 -12.05 2.45 -5.71
CA PHE A 42 -12.03 3.13 -4.42
C PHE A 42 -12.66 4.53 -4.48
N PHE A 43 -12.25 5.37 -5.43
CA PHE A 43 -12.73 6.76 -5.48
C PHE A 43 -14.18 6.88 -5.96
N VAL A 44 -14.61 6.06 -6.93
CA VAL A 44 -15.90 6.21 -7.63
C VAL A 44 -16.98 5.29 -7.08
N VAL A 45 -16.68 4.00 -6.91
CA VAL A 45 -17.69 2.96 -6.67
C VAL A 45 -17.80 2.60 -5.19
N TYR A 46 -16.68 2.54 -4.48
CA TYR A 46 -16.61 2.01 -3.12
C TYR A 46 -17.50 2.80 -2.15
N GLN A 47 -18.33 2.07 -1.42
CA GLN A 47 -19.21 2.61 -0.38
C GLN A 47 -18.78 2.05 0.98
N PRO A 48 -18.17 2.85 1.85
CA PRO A 48 -17.61 2.37 3.11
C PRO A 48 -18.67 1.89 4.11
N ALA A 49 -19.94 2.26 3.90
CA ALA A 49 -21.07 1.84 4.75
C ALA A 49 -21.57 0.41 4.44
N LEU A 50 -21.13 -0.19 3.33
CA LEU A 50 -21.59 -1.53 2.96
C LEU A 50 -20.67 -2.61 3.55
N ASP A 51 -21.28 -3.65 4.15
CA ASP A 51 -20.52 -4.81 4.63
C ASP A 51 -19.87 -5.55 3.44
N PRO A 52 -18.54 -5.74 3.44
CA PRO A 52 -17.82 -6.49 2.42
C PRO A 52 -18.14 -8.00 2.38
N PHE A 53 -18.89 -8.52 3.36
CA PHE A 53 -19.35 -9.92 3.41
C PHE A 53 -20.87 -10.05 3.21
N ARG A 54 -21.50 -9.07 2.56
CA ARG A 54 -22.94 -9.08 2.32
C ARG A 54 -23.34 -10.16 1.31
N LYS A 55 -24.52 -10.75 1.52
CA LYS A 55 -25.24 -11.51 0.48
C LYS A 55 -26.15 -10.55 -0.28
N ALA A 56 -26.33 -10.76 -1.58
CA ALA A 56 -27.12 -9.87 -2.45
C ALA A 56 -28.58 -9.68 -1.96
N ASP A 57 -29.11 -10.66 -1.22
CA ASP A 57 -30.54 -10.77 -0.91
C ASP A 57 -30.94 -10.32 0.52
N TYR A 58 -30.01 -9.78 1.33
CA TYR A 58 -30.32 -9.38 2.71
C TYR A 58 -30.43 -7.85 2.89
N PRO A 59 -31.44 -7.33 3.63
CA PRO A 59 -31.64 -5.90 3.82
C PRO A 59 -30.51 -5.25 4.63
N LEU A 60 -30.33 -3.94 4.40
CA LEU A 60 -29.29 -3.04 4.91
C LEU A 60 -29.28 -2.82 6.45
N ASN A 61 -29.85 -3.73 7.23
CA ASN A 61 -30.17 -3.54 8.66
C ASN A 61 -29.17 -4.16 9.64
N GLN A 62 -27.97 -4.57 9.20
CA GLN A 62 -26.90 -4.91 10.13
C GLN A 62 -26.07 -3.67 10.45
N SER A 63 -25.87 -3.42 11.75
CA SER A 63 -25.02 -2.37 12.32
C SER A 63 -23.54 -2.56 11.94
N TYR A 64 -23.22 -2.40 10.65
CA TYR A 64 -21.85 -2.39 10.14
C TYR A 64 -21.26 -1.00 10.36
N ARG A 65 -20.21 -0.93 11.19
CA ARG A 65 -19.49 0.33 11.42
C ARG A 65 -18.50 0.56 10.27
N PRO A 66 -18.66 1.63 9.48
CA PRO A 66 -17.74 1.93 8.40
C PRO A 66 -16.36 2.34 8.95
N ASN A 67 -15.30 2.12 8.17
CA ASN A 67 -13.97 2.55 8.56
C ASN A 67 -13.88 4.10 8.57
N PRO A 68 -13.45 4.73 9.69
CA PRO A 68 -13.36 6.18 9.79
C PRO A 68 -12.36 6.81 8.81
N ILE A 69 -11.29 6.08 8.44
CA ILE A 69 -10.28 6.56 7.50
C ILE A 69 -10.87 6.64 6.09
N ASP A 70 -11.48 5.55 5.62
CA ASP A 70 -12.07 5.48 4.28
C ASP A 70 -13.20 6.51 4.13
N THR A 71 -14.06 6.65 5.15
CA THR A 71 -15.13 7.65 5.12
C THR A 71 -14.60 9.07 5.07
N THR A 72 -13.55 9.39 5.83
CA THR A 72 -12.97 10.74 5.85
C THR A 72 -12.30 11.07 4.52
N ILE A 73 -11.51 10.16 3.96
CA ILE A 73 -10.85 10.33 2.66
C ILE A 73 -11.88 10.52 1.55
N LEU A 74 -12.89 9.64 1.46
CA LEU A 74 -13.92 9.76 0.44
C LEU A 74 -14.77 11.01 0.60
N ARG A 75 -15.07 11.44 1.83
CA ARG A 75 -15.77 12.70 2.10
C ARG A 75 -14.97 13.91 1.61
N THR A 76 -13.66 13.91 1.76
CA THR A 76 -12.78 15.01 1.31
C THR A 76 -12.61 14.96 -0.21
N MET A 77 -12.21 13.82 -0.75
CA MET A 77 -11.87 13.66 -2.16
C MET A 77 -13.09 13.72 -3.08
N ARG A 78 -14.28 13.27 -2.67
CA ARG A 78 -15.51 13.41 -3.47
C ARG A 78 -16.11 14.82 -3.39
N ARG A 79 -15.74 15.64 -2.39
CA ARG A 79 -16.20 17.04 -2.28
C ARG A 79 -15.55 17.94 -3.34
N ILE A 80 -14.29 17.70 -3.67
CA ILE A 80 -13.52 18.47 -4.67
C ILE A 80 -14.18 18.44 -6.07
N PRO A 81 -14.41 17.28 -6.70
CA PRO A 81 -15.04 17.22 -8.01
C PRO A 81 -16.51 17.61 -7.97
N LYS A 82 -17.24 17.37 -6.88
CA LYS A 82 -18.63 17.87 -6.75
C LYS A 82 -18.73 19.39 -6.75
N ARG A 83 -17.72 20.09 -6.20
CA ARG A 83 -17.63 21.55 -6.24
C ARG A 83 -17.19 22.07 -7.61
N LEU A 84 -16.34 21.31 -8.31
CA LEU A 84 -15.76 21.74 -9.59
C LEU A 84 -16.63 21.39 -10.82
N MET A 85 -17.24 20.20 -10.87
CA MET A 85 -17.99 19.66 -12.02
C MET A 85 -19.49 19.50 -11.76
N GLY A 86 -19.99 20.02 -10.64
CA GLY A 86 -21.39 19.83 -10.23
C GLY A 86 -21.69 18.42 -9.72
N ALA A 87 -22.85 18.25 -9.09
CA ALA A 87 -23.25 17.00 -8.44
C ALA A 87 -23.77 15.96 -9.45
N ARG A 88 -22.98 15.60 -10.48
CA ARG A 88 -23.34 14.48 -11.37
C ARG A 88 -23.08 13.17 -10.63
N LYS A 89 -24.15 12.53 -10.17
CA LYS A 89 -24.10 11.21 -9.54
C LYS A 89 -23.78 10.20 -10.65
N VAL A 90 -22.56 9.66 -10.67
CA VAL A 90 -22.20 8.58 -11.59
C VAL A 90 -23.03 7.36 -11.21
N ARG A 91 -24.08 7.07 -11.98
CA ARG A 91 -24.88 5.86 -11.83
C ARG A 91 -24.20 4.80 -12.67
N VAL A 92 -23.53 3.86 -12.02
CA VAL A 92 -22.93 2.71 -12.71
C VAL A 92 -24.08 1.77 -13.10
N ASN A 93 -24.21 1.47 -14.40
CA ASN A 93 -25.17 0.50 -14.90
C ASN A 93 -24.80 -0.90 -14.37
N SER A 94 -25.79 -1.71 -13.99
CA SER A 94 -25.58 -3.08 -13.47
C SER A 94 -24.85 -3.98 -14.48
N GLN A 95 -25.02 -3.74 -15.78
CA GLN A 95 -24.28 -4.43 -16.84
C GLN A 95 -22.78 -4.07 -16.82
N VAL A 96 -22.45 -2.81 -16.57
CA VAL A 96 -21.05 -2.35 -16.44
C VAL A 96 -20.37 -2.98 -15.24
N GLU A 97 -21.10 -3.13 -14.13
CA GLU A 97 -20.61 -3.82 -12.93
C GLU A 97 -20.34 -5.31 -13.19
N LYS A 98 -21.21 -5.99 -13.96
CA LYS A 98 -21.01 -7.38 -14.39
C LYS A 98 -19.79 -7.52 -15.31
N GLY A 99 -19.71 -6.72 -16.37
CA GLY A 99 -18.58 -6.75 -17.31
C GLY A 99 -17.24 -6.42 -16.63
N PHE A 100 -17.25 -5.48 -15.68
CA PHE A 100 -16.09 -5.17 -14.84
C PHE A 100 -15.65 -6.35 -13.97
N THR A 101 -16.60 -7.04 -13.33
CA THR A 101 -16.32 -8.21 -12.49
C THR A 101 -15.71 -9.35 -13.31
N GLU A 102 -16.29 -9.65 -14.48
CA GLU A 102 -15.81 -10.68 -15.40
C GLU A 102 -14.41 -10.37 -15.95
N CYS A 103 -14.14 -9.11 -16.28
CA CYS A 103 -12.80 -8.68 -16.70
C CYS A 103 -11.75 -8.96 -15.62
N ILE A 104 -12.03 -8.57 -14.38
CA ILE A 104 -11.07 -8.75 -13.28
C ILE A 104 -10.87 -10.24 -12.98
N LEU A 105 -11.95 -11.05 -13.08
CA LEU A 105 -11.86 -12.51 -12.97
C LEU A 105 -10.90 -13.08 -14.02
N ALA A 106 -11.12 -12.75 -15.30
CA ALA A 106 -10.29 -13.21 -16.42
C ALA A 106 -8.82 -12.74 -16.27
N MET A 107 -8.62 -11.47 -15.91
CA MET A 107 -7.28 -10.91 -15.68
C MET A 107 -6.53 -11.64 -14.57
N SER A 108 -7.22 -11.95 -13.47
CA SER A 108 -6.65 -12.75 -12.38
C SER A 108 -6.30 -14.16 -12.88
N ASP A 109 -7.20 -14.88 -13.54
CA ASP A 109 -6.94 -16.26 -13.97
C ASP A 109 -5.75 -16.34 -14.94
N LEU A 110 -5.70 -15.46 -15.93
CA LEU A 110 -4.58 -15.39 -16.87
C LEU A 110 -3.26 -15.09 -16.16
N GLN A 111 -3.26 -14.15 -15.20
CA GLN A 111 -2.05 -13.82 -14.46
C GLN A 111 -1.60 -14.96 -13.53
N ILE A 112 -2.50 -15.84 -13.06
CA ILE A 112 -2.10 -16.94 -12.15
C ILE A 112 -1.38 -18.02 -12.92
N VAL A 113 -1.93 -18.35 -14.09
CA VAL A 113 -1.37 -19.36 -14.98
C VAL A 113 -0.04 -18.86 -15.52
N THR A 114 -0.01 -17.67 -16.12
CA THR A 114 1.23 -17.11 -16.68
C THR A 114 2.29 -16.84 -15.62
N GLY A 115 1.92 -16.37 -14.42
CA GLY A 115 2.85 -16.17 -13.30
C GLY A 115 3.44 -17.46 -12.74
N LEU A 116 2.66 -18.54 -12.65
CA LEU A 116 3.19 -19.86 -12.27
C LEU A 116 4.06 -20.45 -13.39
N SER A 117 3.62 -20.37 -14.65
CA SER A 117 4.36 -20.88 -15.80
C SER A 117 5.76 -20.25 -15.91
N ILE A 118 5.87 -18.92 -15.75
CA ILE A 118 7.16 -18.25 -15.87
C ILE A 118 8.12 -18.61 -14.72
N LEU A 119 7.62 -18.75 -13.50
CA LEU A 119 8.43 -19.20 -12.36
C LEU A 119 8.86 -20.66 -12.53
N ILE A 120 7.95 -21.57 -12.87
CA ILE A 120 8.26 -22.98 -13.09
C ILE A 120 9.31 -23.12 -14.20
N SER A 121 9.11 -22.43 -15.34
CA SER A 121 10.08 -22.40 -16.43
C SER A 121 11.44 -21.91 -15.95
N GLY A 122 11.50 -20.78 -15.24
CA GLY A 122 12.74 -20.26 -14.65
C GLY A 122 13.45 -21.27 -13.75
N TYR A 123 12.73 -21.91 -12.84
CA TYR A 123 13.30 -22.94 -11.95
C TYR A 123 13.82 -24.17 -12.70
N THR A 124 13.14 -24.60 -13.76
CA THR A 124 13.60 -25.74 -14.58
C THR A 124 14.83 -25.43 -15.42
N GLN A 125 15.02 -24.16 -15.80
CA GLN A 125 16.17 -23.70 -16.57
C GLN A 125 17.38 -23.32 -15.71
N LEU A 126 17.20 -23.11 -14.39
CA LEU A 126 18.30 -22.84 -13.46
C LEU A 126 19.45 -23.87 -13.56
N PRO A 127 19.19 -25.20 -13.51
CA PRO A 127 20.22 -26.24 -13.69
C PRO A 127 20.93 -26.22 -15.04
N GLN A 128 20.29 -25.64 -16.07
CA GLN A 128 20.77 -25.62 -17.45
C GLN A 128 21.71 -24.45 -17.73
N GLY A 129 21.91 -23.55 -16.76
CA GLY A 129 22.82 -22.42 -16.89
C GLY A 129 22.13 -21.08 -17.15
N LEU A 130 20.86 -20.92 -16.75
CA LEU A 130 20.15 -19.64 -16.85
C LEU A 130 20.95 -18.50 -16.19
N SER A 131 21.25 -17.46 -16.96
CA SER A 131 22.00 -16.29 -16.47
C SER A 131 21.25 -15.55 -15.36
N SER A 132 21.98 -14.88 -14.47
CA SER A 132 21.39 -14.00 -13.44
C SER A 132 20.47 -12.92 -14.01
N PHE A 133 20.78 -12.38 -15.19
CA PHE A 133 19.93 -11.39 -15.87
C PHE A 133 18.51 -11.91 -16.14
N HIS A 134 18.39 -13.01 -16.89
CA HIS A 134 17.10 -13.64 -17.19
C HIS A 134 16.36 -14.04 -15.91
N TRP A 135 17.08 -14.51 -14.89
CA TRP A 135 16.48 -14.83 -13.59
C TRP A 135 15.84 -13.60 -12.91
N MET A 136 16.55 -12.47 -12.85
CA MET A 136 16.01 -11.23 -12.27
C MET A 136 14.75 -10.75 -13.01
N VAL A 137 14.75 -10.81 -14.34
CA VAL A 137 13.57 -10.45 -15.16
C VAL A 137 12.40 -11.38 -14.87
N ILE A 138 12.61 -12.71 -14.81
CA ILE A 138 11.56 -13.69 -14.47
C ILE A 138 10.94 -13.38 -13.10
N VAL A 139 11.78 -13.11 -12.09
CA VAL A 139 11.34 -12.77 -10.73
C VAL A 139 10.50 -11.48 -10.73
N ASP A 140 10.88 -10.49 -11.52
CA ASP A 140 10.16 -9.23 -11.65
C ASP A 140 8.82 -9.37 -12.38
N LEU A 141 8.75 -10.18 -13.43
CA LEU A 141 7.49 -10.47 -14.12
C LEU A 141 6.52 -11.23 -13.21
N ALA A 142 7.00 -12.21 -12.46
CA ALA A 142 6.22 -12.93 -11.45
C ALA A 142 5.76 -12.01 -10.30
N TRP A 143 6.57 -11.01 -9.94
CA TRP A 143 6.16 -9.95 -9.02
C TRP A 143 4.95 -9.17 -9.54
N PHE A 144 4.92 -8.76 -10.81
CA PHE A 144 3.76 -8.06 -11.38
C PHE A 144 2.51 -8.94 -11.46
N SER A 145 2.68 -10.23 -11.76
CA SER A 145 1.57 -11.20 -11.70
C SER A 145 0.99 -11.29 -10.28
N SER A 146 1.83 -11.48 -9.27
CA SER A 146 1.36 -11.52 -7.87
C SER A 146 0.68 -10.22 -7.44
N LEU A 147 1.20 -9.06 -7.85
CA LEU A 147 0.59 -7.77 -7.55
C LEU A 147 -0.81 -7.63 -8.17
N THR A 148 -0.97 -8.07 -9.42
CA THR A 148 -2.28 -8.13 -10.09
C THR A 148 -3.26 -8.97 -9.29
N HIS A 149 -2.83 -10.16 -8.83
CA HIS A 149 -3.66 -11.03 -8.01
C HIS A 149 -4.09 -10.41 -6.70
N LEU A 150 -3.17 -9.74 -6.00
CA LEU A 150 -3.50 -9.04 -4.76
C LEU A 150 -4.54 -7.93 -5.01
N ALA A 151 -4.44 -7.20 -6.13
CA ALA A 151 -5.42 -6.19 -6.52
C ALA A 151 -6.79 -6.82 -6.83
N CYS A 152 -6.81 -7.92 -7.60
CA CYS A 152 -8.03 -8.65 -7.93
C CYS A 152 -8.71 -9.19 -6.68
N LEU A 153 -7.98 -9.79 -5.73
CA LEU A 153 -8.56 -10.29 -4.48
C LEU A 153 -9.24 -9.20 -3.64
N THR A 154 -8.68 -7.99 -3.62
CA THR A 154 -9.31 -6.86 -2.94
C THR A 154 -10.60 -6.43 -3.66
N LEU A 155 -10.58 -6.32 -4.99
CA LEU A 155 -11.75 -5.95 -5.80
C LEU A 155 -12.88 -6.98 -5.74
N LEU A 156 -12.54 -8.26 -5.81
CA LEU A 156 -13.47 -9.38 -5.88
C LEU A 156 -13.85 -9.93 -4.50
N ARG A 157 -13.47 -9.26 -3.40
CA ARG A 157 -13.69 -9.76 -2.04
C ARG A 157 -15.15 -10.17 -1.78
N ASN A 158 -16.10 -9.33 -2.16
CA ASN A 158 -17.53 -9.61 -1.99
C ASN A 158 -18.01 -10.75 -2.92
N HIS A 159 -17.55 -10.74 -4.18
CA HIS A 159 -17.90 -11.76 -5.16
C HIS A 159 -17.41 -13.16 -4.78
N LEU A 160 -16.13 -13.26 -4.37
CA LEU A 160 -15.48 -14.50 -3.95
C LEU A 160 -15.94 -14.99 -2.57
N TYR A 161 -16.50 -14.10 -1.74
CA TYR A 161 -17.16 -14.53 -0.52
C TYR A 161 -18.39 -15.39 -0.80
N ASN A 162 -19.16 -15.01 -1.82
CA ASN A 162 -20.33 -15.79 -2.27
C ASN A 162 -19.92 -17.03 -3.08
N HIS A 163 -18.77 -17.01 -3.75
CA HIS A 163 -18.21 -18.15 -4.50
C HIS A 163 -17.01 -18.79 -3.80
N SER A 164 -17.27 -19.53 -2.73
CA SER A 164 -16.24 -20.08 -1.85
C SER A 164 -15.26 -21.06 -2.53
N ILE A 165 -15.72 -21.89 -3.47
CA ILE A 165 -14.87 -22.85 -4.20
C ILE A 165 -13.87 -22.11 -5.10
N GLN A 166 -14.34 -21.15 -5.90
CA GLN A 166 -13.49 -20.33 -6.76
C GLN A 166 -12.44 -19.57 -5.94
N ARG A 167 -12.82 -19.08 -4.76
CA ARG A 167 -11.90 -18.43 -3.82
C ARG A 167 -10.80 -19.37 -3.33
N ILE A 168 -11.15 -20.60 -2.92
CA ILE A 168 -10.16 -21.56 -2.37
C ILE A 168 -9.11 -21.91 -3.42
N TRP A 169 -9.52 -22.19 -4.66
CA TRP A 169 -8.57 -22.51 -5.72
C TRP A 169 -7.64 -21.33 -6.02
N ARG A 170 -8.19 -20.11 -6.17
CA ARG A 170 -7.37 -18.91 -6.40
C ARG A 170 -6.38 -18.66 -5.26
N LEU A 171 -6.81 -18.79 -4.00
CA LEU A 171 -5.93 -18.62 -2.84
C LEU A 171 -4.84 -19.69 -2.79
N PHE A 172 -5.14 -20.93 -3.14
CA PHE A 172 -4.15 -22.01 -3.19
C PHE A 172 -3.11 -21.78 -4.29
N CYS A 173 -3.53 -21.49 -5.52
CA CYS A 173 -2.61 -21.19 -6.62
C CYS A 173 -1.76 -19.95 -6.33
N MET A 174 -2.36 -18.92 -5.72
CA MET A 174 -1.64 -17.72 -5.32
C MET A 174 -0.66 -17.99 -4.18
N ALA A 175 -1.00 -18.86 -3.22
CA ALA A 175 -0.08 -19.28 -2.17
C ALA A 175 1.14 -19.99 -2.78
N ALA A 176 0.92 -20.90 -3.75
CA ALA A 176 1.99 -21.57 -4.47
C ALA A 176 2.89 -20.55 -5.21
N LEU A 177 2.28 -19.59 -5.92
CA LEU A 177 3.00 -18.52 -6.62
C LEU A 177 3.82 -17.66 -5.65
N VAL A 178 3.25 -17.24 -4.52
CA VAL A 178 3.94 -16.43 -3.50
C VAL A 178 5.10 -17.19 -2.86
N ILE A 179 4.95 -18.49 -2.58
CA ILE A 179 6.04 -19.32 -2.05
C ILE A 179 7.18 -19.40 -3.06
N LEU A 180 6.87 -19.76 -4.31
CA LEU A 180 7.86 -19.84 -5.38
C LEU A 180 8.56 -18.49 -5.62
N LEU A 181 7.81 -17.39 -5.60
CA LEU A 181 8.34 -16.04 -5.75
C LEU A 181 9.21 -15.62 -4.56
N THR A 182 8.85 -16.01 -3.33
CA THR A 182 9.64 -15.70 -2.12
C THR A 182 11.00 -16.41 -2.16
N VAL A 183 11.02 -17.68 -2.54
CA VAL A 183 12.27 -18.42 -2.77
C VAL A 183 13.06 -17.77 -3.91
N ALA A 184 12.39 -17.33 -4.98
CA ALA A 184 13.06 -16.76 -6.12
C ALA A 184 13.70 -15.38 -5.82
N LEU A 185 12.98 -14.54 -5.06
CA LEU A 185 13.49 -13.28 -4.53
C LEU A 185 14.71 -13.50 -3.64
N SER A 186 14.77 -14.59 -2.88
CA SER A 186 15.92 -14.88 -2.00
C SER A 186 17.23 -15.05 -2.77
N PHE A 187 17.18 -15.43 -4.05
CA PHE A 187 18.37 -15.50 -4.91
C PHE A 187 18.79 -14.12 -5.42
N THR A 188 17.90 -13.13 -5.43
CA THR A 188 18.20 -11.80 -5.99
C THR A 188 19.14 -10.95 -5.13
N GLY A 189 19.23 -11.21 -3.82
CA GLY A 189 20.09 -10.44 -2.91
C GLY A 189 21.59 -10.57 -3.20
N GLY A 190 22.00 -11.61 -3.94
CA GLY A 190 23.39 -11.85 -4.33
C GLY A 190 23.84 -11.11 -5.60
N TYR A 191 22.93 -10.45 -6.33
CA TYR A 191 23.24 -9.74 -7.57
C TYR A 191 23.34 -8.25 -7.31
N ASP A 192 24.46 -7.63 -7.70
CA ASP A 192 24.65 -6.19 -7.57
C ASP A 192 24.14 -5.43 -8.79
N TRP A 193 22.82 -5.43 -8.97
CA TRP A 193 22.16 -4.63 -10.02
C TRP A 193 22.19 -3.12 -9.73
N THR A 194 22.57 -2.74 -8.50
CA THR A 194 22.59 -1.34 -8.06
C THR A 194 23.87 -0.60 -8.43
N SER A 195 25.05 -1.22 -8.33
CA SER A 195 26.33 -0.55 -8.63
C SER A 195 26.55 -0.23 -10.12
N LEU A 196 25.95 -1.02 -11.01
CA LEU A 196 25.97 -0.78 -12.46
C LEU A 196 25.18 0.47 -12.91
N SER A 197 24.27 0.97 -12.06
CA SER A 197 23.53 2.20 -12.34
C SER A 197 24.30 3.48 -12.03
N ILE A 198 25.34 3.38 -11.17
CA ILE A 198 26.05 4.49 -10.51
C ILE A 198 27.30 4.92 -11.27
N SER A 199 27.98 3.99 -11.94
CA SER A 199 29.35 4.23 -12.45
C SER A 199 29.39 4.38 -13.97
N SER A 200 30.03 5.45 -14.47
CA SER A 200 30.47 5.58 -15.87
C SER A 200 31.59 4.58 -16.21
N ILE A 201 32.22 3.98 -15.20
CA ILE A 201 33.25 2.95 -15.31
C ILE A 201 32.63 1.61 -14.90
N ILE A 202 32.37 0.75 -15.87
CA ILE A 202 31.79 -0.57 -15.62
C ILE A 202 32.75 -1.37 -14.74
N ASN A 203 32.37 -1.65 -13.49
CA ASN A 203 33.14 -2.54 -12.64
C ASN A 203 33.05 -3.96 -13.24
N LYS A 204 34.21 -4.55 -13.56
CA LYS A 204 34.29 -5.89 -14.19
C LYS A 204 33.59 -6.95 -13.36
N ASP A 205 33.66 -6.85 -12.04
CA ASP A 205 33.03 -7.80 -11.12
C ASP A 205 31.50 -7.71 -11.15
N ALA A 206 30.96 -6.49 -11.30
CA ALA A 206 29.52 -6.26 -11.40
C ALA A 206 28.98 -6.77 -12.73
N ALA A 207 29.64 -6.49 -13.86
CA ALA A 207 29.25 -7.02 -15.18
C ALA A 207 29.28 -8.56 -15.21
N LEU A 208 30.28 -9.16 -14.57
CA LEU A 208 30.42 -10.61 -14.48
C LEU A 208 29.33 -11.26 -13.62
N SER A 209 28.80 -10.57 -12.61
CA SER A 209 27.68 -11.06 -11.78
C SER A 209 26.37 -11.24 -12.55
N VAL A 210 26.14 -10.42 -13.59
CA VAL A 210 24.92 -10.42 -14.42
C VAL A 210 24.94 -11.57 -15.44
N ILE A 211 26.13 -11.93 -15.94
CA ILE A 211 26.33 -12.97 -16.96
C ILE A 211 26.39 -14.37 -16.33
N ARG A 212 27.00 -14.50 -15.15
CA ARG A 212 27.13 -15.80 -14.47
C ARG A 212 25.78 -16.48 -14.31
N PRO A 213 25.72 -17.82 -14.39
CA PRO A 213 24.50 -18.55 -14.08
C PRO A 213 24.02 -18.28 -12.66
N ALA A 214 22.72 -18.06 -12.53
CA ALA A 214 22.07 -17.63 -11.29
C ALA A 214 22.37 -18.58 -10.12
N MET A 215 22.39 -19.89 -10.36
CA MET A 215 22.70 -20.88 -9.32
C MET A 215 24.10 -20.75 -8.72
N CYS A 216 25.07 -20.23 -9.46
CA CYS A 216 26.47 -20.18 -9.03
C CYS A 216 26.77 -19.01 -8.08
N GLN A 217 25.91 -17.99 -8.04
CA GLN A 217 26.08 -16.82 -7.20
C GLN A 217 25.58 -17.05 -5.75
N THR A 218 24.87 -18.16 -5.50
CA THR A 218 24.28 -18.48 -4.19
C THR A 218 25.32 -18.70 -3.08
N SER A 219 26.57 -19.03 -3.43
CA SER A 219 27.52 -19.65 -2.50
C SER A 219 28.72 -18.80 -2.05
N SER A 220 29.09 -17.68 -2.69
CA SER A 220 30.48 -17.17 -2.52
C SER A 220 30.75 -15.68 -2.76
N GLY A 221 29.74 -14.80 -2.88
CA GLY A 221 29.96 -13.37 -3.15
C GLY A 221 29.84 -12.47 -1.92
N THR A 222 30.68 -11.43 -1.82
CA THR A 222 30.45 -10.28 -0.93
C THR A 222 29.13 -9.61 -1.29
N ARG A 223 28.10 -9.78 -0.46
CA ARG A 223 26.77 -9.22 -0.71
C ARG A 223 26.80 -7.70 -0.54
N SER A 224 26.30 -6.96 -1.54
CA SER A 224 25.99 -5.55 -1.36
C SER A 224 24.92 -5.41 -0.28
N THR A 225 25.15 -4.54 0.70
CA THR A 225 24.20 -4.29 1.79
C THR A 225 22.86 -3.82 1.24
N VAL A 226 22.87 -3.02 0.18
CA VAL A 226 21.64 -2.44 -0.39
C VAL A 226 20.79 -3.46 -1.13
N THR A 227 21.39 -4.37 -1.90
CA THR A 227 20.64 -5.41 -2.61
C THR A 227 20.05 -6.42 -1.65
N TYR A 228 20.74 -6.69 -0.54
CA TYR A 228 20.20 -7.48 0.57
C TYR A 228 18.97 -6.81 1.19
N TYR A 229 19.03 -5.53 1.55
CA TYR A 229 17.87 -4.82 2.11
C TYR A 229 16.70 -4.72 1.11
N ALA A 230 16.98 -4.48 -0.18
CA ALA A 230 15.96 -4.44 -1.23
C ALA A 230 15.26 -5.80 -1.42
N MET A 231 16.02 -6.90 -1.34
CA MET A 231 15.48 -8.27 -1.33
C MET A 231 14.58 -8.50 -0.11
N VAL A 232 15.07 -8.21 1.10
CA VAL A 232 14.32 -8.37 2.35
C VAL A 232 13.03 -7.54 2.30
N PHE A 233 13.13 -6.29 1.87
CA PHE A 233 11.98 -5.40 1.70
C PHE A 233 10.95 -5.97 0.72
N SER A 234 11.39 -6.50 -0.43
CA SER A 234 10.51 -7.13 -1.41
C SER A 234 9.79 -8.36 -0.85
N ILE A 235 10.53 -9.23 -0.15
CA ILE A 235 9.96 -10.43 0.50
C ILE A 235 8.92 -10.04 1.55
N LEU A 236 9.25 -9.09 2.44
CA LEU A 236 8.32 -8.60 3.46
C LEU A 236 7.08 -7.98 2.82
N LEU A 237 7.25 -7.17 1.77
CA LEU A 237 6.13 -6.55 1.06
C LEU A 237 5.22 -7.60 0.43
N MET A 238 5.78 -8.66 -0.17
CA MET A 238 5.01 -9.74 -0.77
C MET A 238 4.24 -10.56 0.28
N ILE A 239 4.94 -11.06 1.31
CA ILE A 239 4.34 -11.92 2.35
C ILE A 239 3.27 -11.16 3.13
N PHE A 240 3.61 -9.96 3.61
CA PHE A 240 2.67 -9.11 4.35
C PHE A 240 1.47 -8.73 3.48
N GLY A 241 1.74 -8.43 2.20
CA GLY A 241 0.71 -8.18 1.21
C GLY A 241 -0.28 -9.33 1.14
N PHE A 242 0.20 -10.54 0.92
CA PHE A 242 -0.62 -11.75 0.79
C PHE A 242 -1.38 -12.12 2.08
N VAL A 243 -0.69 -12.15 3.22
CA VAL A 243 -1.30 -12.47 4.53
C VAL A 243 -2.44 -11.50 4.86
N ALA A 244 -2.26 -10.20 4.60
CA ALA A 244 -3.30 -9.21 4.82
C ALA A 244 -4.58 -9.51 3.99
N ARG A 245 -4.45 -9.97 2.74
CA ARG A 245 -5.62 -10.29 1.88
C ARG A 245 -6.28 -11.59 2.30
N ILE A 246 -5.52 -12.59 2.75
CA ILE A 246 -6.10 -13.81 3.35
C ILE A 246 -6.94 -13.43 4.57
N VAL A 247 -6.36 -12.72 5.54
CA VAL A 247 -7.05 -12.34 6.78
C VAL A 247 -8.34 -11.59 6.46
N LYS A 248 -8.30 -10.63 5.53
CA LYS A 248 -9.46 -9.82 5.12
C LYS A 248 -10.49 -10.57 4.26
N SER A 249 -10.08 -11.58 3.51
CA SER A 249 -10.99 -12.35 2.66
C SER A 249 -11.85 -13.35 3.45
N HIS A 250 -11.44 -13.72 4.67
CA HIS A 250 -12.18 -14.67 5.52
C HIS A 250 -12.90 -13.95 6.67
N LYS A 251 -14.24 -14.06 6.70
CA LYS A 251 -15.06 -13.47 7.78
C LYS A 251 -14.62 -13.94 9.17
N THR A 252 -14.30 -15.21 9.33
CA THR A 252 -13.84 -15.79 10.60
C THR A 252 -12.54 -15.15 11.09
N MET A 253 -11.57 -14.91 10.19
CA MET A 253 -10.29 -14.29 10.56
C MET A 253 -10.43 -12.78 10.77
N SER A 254 -11.07 -12.08 9.83
CA SER A 254 -11.23 -10.63 9.86
C SER A 254 -12.13 -10.13 11.00
N VAL A 255 -13.30 -10.74 11.18
CA VAL A 255 -14.29 -10.29 12.17
C VAL A 255 -14.20 -11.11 13.45
N GLY A 256 -14.08 -12.43 13.31
CA GLY A 256 -14.06 -13.35 14.45
C GLY A 256 -12.80 -13.21 15.30
N ILE A 257 -11.62 -13.45 14.72
CA ILE A 257 -10.35 -13.46 15.47
C ILE A 257 -9.84 -12.04 15.67
N TRP A 258 -9.64 -11.31 14.58
CA TRP A 258 -9.05 -9.96 14.64
C TRP A 258 -9.98 -8.94 15.29
N GLY A 259 -11.29 -9.01 15.00
CA GLY A 259 -12.27 -8.13 15.62
C GLY A 259 -12.39 -8.33 17.14
N LYS A 260 -12.37 -9.58 17.62
CA LYS A 260 -12.36 -9.87 19.06
C LYS A 260 -11.08 -9.43 19.74
N ALA A 261 -9.92 -9.74 19.17
CA ALA A 261 -8.63 -9.31 19.71
C ALA A 261 -8.56 -7.78 19.82
N ARG A 262 -9.02 -7.07 18.78
CA ARG A 262 -9.12 -5.61 18.77
C ARG A 262 -10.08 -5.08 19.84
N ALA A 263 -11.23 -5.71 20.04
CA ALA A 263 -12.20 -5.31 21.06
C ALA A 263 -11.63 -5.50 22.48
N GLU A 264 -10.99 -6.64 22.74
CA GLU A 264 -10.37 -6.95 24.02
C GLU A 264 -9.23 -6.00 24.35
N LEU A 265 -8.29 -5.77 23.41
CA LEU A 265 -7.22 -4.79 23.56
C LEU A 265 -7.77 -3.37 23.77
N GLY A 266 -8.86 -3.02 23.07
CA GLY A 266 -9.53 -1.74 23.24
C GLY A 266 -10.12 -1.58 24.65
N MET A 267 -10.74 -2.63 25.20
CA MET A 267 -11.29 -2.62 26.56
C MET A 267 -10.18 -2.51 27.61
N GLN A 268 -9.10 -3.27 27.47
CA GLN A 268 -7.96 -3.22 28.39
C GLN A 268 -7.28 -1.85 28.39
N ALA A 269 -7.06 -1.28 27.20
CA ALA A 269 -6.49 0.05 27.08
C ALA A 269 -7.39 1.14 27.69
N ARG A 270 -8.71 1.06 27.50
CA ARG A 270 -9.66 1.99 28.15
C ARG A 270 -9.64 1.87 29.68
N ARG A 271 -9.52 0.66 30.23
CA ARG A 271 -9.37 0.44 31.68
C ARG A 271 -8.12 1.12 32.21
N LEU A 272 -6.96 0.92 31.55
CA LEU A 272 -5.71 1.59 31.93
C LEU A 272 -5.82 3.11 31.83
N LEU A 273 -6.48 3.61 30.77
CA LEU A 273 -6.69 5.03 30.56
C LEU A 273 -7.62 5.65 31.60
N SER A 274 -8.66 4.91 32.05
CA SER A 274 -9.56 5.34 33.13
C SER A 274 -8.84 5.42 34.48
N ILE A 275 -7.97 4.45 34.79
CA ILE A 275 -7.11 4.50 35.98
C ILE A 275 -6.15 5.70 35.91
N ALA A 276 -5.50 5.92 34.77
CA ALA A 276 -4.63 7.08 34.57
C ALA A 276 -5.40 8.41 34.66
N PHE A 277 -6.63 8.46 34.13
CA PHE A 277 -7.50 9.64 34.18
C PHE A 277 -7.87 9.99 35.62
N THR A 278 -8.33 9.02 36.39
CA THR A 278 -8.71 9.21 37.81
C THR A 278 -7.51 9.63 38.66
N TRP A 279 -6.34 9.02 38.46
CA TRP A 279 -5.12 9.41 39.15
C TRP A 279 -4.65 10.83 38.81
N CYS A 280 -4.74 11.23 37.53
CA CYS A 280 -4.34 12.57 37.09
C CYS A 280 -5.37 13.66 37.43
N CYS A 281 -6.64 13.28 37.63
CA CYS A 281 -7.75 14.21 37.91
C CYS A 281 -8.10 14.33 39.40
N LEU A 282 -7.57 13.47 40.28
CA LEU A 282 -7.71 13.63 41.73
C LEU A 282 -7.08 14.96 42.19
N GLY A 283 -7.91 15.93 42.56
CA GLY A 283 -7.48 17.19 43.19
C GLY A 283 -6.99 18.31 42.27
N SER A 284 -7.20 18.25 40.94
CA SER A 284 -6.67 19.26 40.02
C SER A 284 -7.73 20.09 39.27
N SER A 285 -7.47 21.40 39.19
CA SER A 285 -8.07 22.34 38.23
C SER A 285 -7.96 21.85 36.79
N ARG A 286 -8.84 22.36 35.90
CA ARG A 286 -8.93 22.10 34.45
C ARG A 286 -7.58 22.27 33.70
N LYS A 287 -6.54 22.82 34.35
CA LYS A 287 -5.20 23.14 33.81
C LYS A 287 -4.04 22.34 34.44
N SER A 288 -4.27 21.11 34.90
CA SER A 288 -3.22 20.29 35.53
C SER A 288 -2.02 20.04 34.62
N LEU A 289 -0.82 20.36 35.10
CA LEU A 289 0.41 20.00 34.38
C LEU A 289 0.60 18.48 34.33
N LYS A 290 0.16 17.74 35.35
CA LYS A 290 0.16 16.26 35.37
C LYS A 290 -0.71 15.68 34.24
N ARG A 291 -1.88 16.25 34.01
CA ARG A 291 -2.79 15.82 32.92
C ARG A 291 -2.17 16.05 31.54
N MET A 292 -1.50 17.18 31.34
CA MET A 292 -0.90 17.52 30.05
C MET A 292 0.38 16.74 29.75
N LEU A 293 1.16 16.39 30.78
CA LEU A 293 2.44 15.69 30.61
C LEU A 293 2.33 14.16 30.64
N PHE A 294 1.35 13.59 31.35
CA PHE A 294 1.23 12.13 31.53
C PHE A 294 -0.02 11.55 30.85
N TYR A 295 -1.20 12.10 31.13
CA TYR A 295 -2.44 11.55 30.60
C TYR A 295 -2.57 11.73 29.07
N ARG A 296 -2.23 12.91 28.54
CA ARG A 296 -2.39 13.21 27.11
C ARG A 296 -1.46 12.43 26.18
N PRO A 297 -0.16 12.26 26.47
CA PRO A 297 0.70 11.37 25.69
C PRO A 297 0.19 9.93 25.70
N LEU A 298 -0.34 9.45 26.84
CA LEU A 298 -0.93 8.10 26.93
C LEU A 298 -2.20 7.98 26.08
N LEU A 299 -3.09 8.96 26.15
CA LEU A 299 -4.30 9.06 25.31
C LEU A 299 -3.94 9.10 23.81
N THR A 300 -2.91 9.87 23.47
CA THR A 300 -2.38 9.96 22.09
C THR A 300 -1.87 8.62 21.62
N THR A 301 -1.09 7.90 22.43
CA THR A 301 -0.58 6.57 22.08
C THR A 301 -1.73 5.59 21.86
N PHE A 302 -2.77 5.64 22.69
CA PHE A 302 -3.99 4.84 22.50
C PHE A 302 -4.68 5.18 21.17
N PHE A 303 -4.87 6.47 20.87
CA PHE A 303 -5.49 6.89 19.62
C PHE A 303 -4.64 6.57 18.39
N ALA A 304 -3.32 6.72 18.46
CA ALA A 304 -2.40 6.33 17.40
C ALA A 304 -2.47 4.82 17.14
N ALA A 305 -2.47 3.99 18.19
CA ALA A 305 -2.64 2.55 18.06
C ALA A 305 -3.99 2.18 17.42
N ARG A 306 -5.08 2.84 17.85
CA ARG A 306 -6.41 2.64 17.26
C ARG A 306 -6.45 3.05 15.79
N LEU A 307 -5.82 4.18 15.44
CA LEU A 307 -5.68 4.65 14.07
C LEU A 307 -4.90 3.65 13.21
N PHE A 308 -3.82 3.05 13.70
CA PHE A 308 -3.09 2.01 12.96
C PHE A 308 -3.93 0.76 12.73
N LEU A 309 -4.75 0.35 13.71
CA LEU A 309 -5.69 -0.76 13.54
C LEU A 309 -6.80 -0.43 12.52
N ASP A 310 -7.29 0.82 12.52
CA ASP A 310 -8.23 1.29 11.50
C ASP A 310 -7.58 1.36 10.12
N ALA A 311 -6.34 1.85 10.03
CA ALA A 311 -5.56 1.92 8.80
C ALA A 311 -5.30 0.52 8.25
N TRP A 312 -4.99 -0.45 9.11
CA TRP A 312 -4.87 -1.85 8.71
C TRP A 312 -6.14 -2.35 8.01
N SER A 313 -7.31 -2.03 8.54
CA SER A 313 -8.60 -2.46 7.97
C SER A 313 -9.10 -1.59 6.80
N SER A 314 -8.39 -0.51 6.46
CA SER A 314 -8.81 0.46 5.45
C SER A 314 -8.56 -0.05 4.03
N MET A 315 -9.53 0.18 3.16
CA MET A 315 -9.38 -0.10 1.73
C MET A 315 -8.39 0.88 1.09
N PHE A 316 -8.36 2.14 1.55
CA PHE A 316 -7.41 3.13 1.06
C PHE A 316 -5.95 2.68 1.25
N LEU A 317 -5.61 2.12 2.40
CA LEU A 317 -4.26 1.63 2.67
C LEU A 317 -3.93 0.41 1.77
N GLU A 318 -4.91 -0.45 1.47
CA GLU A 318 -4.71 -1.55 0.51
C GLU A 318 -4.37 -1.04 -0.89
N VAL A 319 -5.09 -0.02 -1.38
CA VAL A 319 -4.82 0.62 -2.67
C VAL A 319 -3.44 1.26 -2.66
N SER A 320 -3.11 2.02 -1.63
CA SER A 320 -1.82 2.69 -1.48
C SER A 320 -0.66 1.69 -1.45
N TRP A 321 -0.83 0.56 -0.77
CA TRP A 321 0.14 -0.54 -0.75
C TRP A 321 0.38 -1.13 -2.14
N LEU A 322 -0.68 -1.33 -2.93
CA LEU A 322 -0.56 -1.87 -4.29
C LEU A 322 0.12 -0.87 -5.24
N VAL A 323 -0.20 0.42 -5.13
CA VAL A 323 0.49 1.49 -5.88
C VAL A 323 1.99 1.51 -5.52
N ALA A 324 2.33 1.47 -4.24
CA ALA A 324 3.72 1.41 -3.80
C ALA A 324 4.44 0.15 -4.31
N GLY A 325 3.78 -1.01 -4.26
CA GLY A 325 4.29 -2.26 -4.81
C GLY A 325 4.51 -2.24 -6.33
N PHE A 326 3.65 -1.53 -7.07
CA PHE A 326 3.79 -1.32 -8.52
C PHE A 326 4.99 -0.43 -8.85
N VAL A 327 5.11 0.71 -8.16
CA VAL A 327 6.24 1.64 -8.34
C VAL A 327 7.55 0.96 -7.97
N TRP A 328 7.59 0.24 -6.85
CA TRP A 328 8.76 -0.54 -6.43
C TRP A 328 9.18 -1.59 -7.47
N GLY A 329 8.23 -2.40 -7.94
CA GLY A 329 8.50 -3.41 -8.98
C GLY A 329 8.98 -2.80 -10.29
N THR A 330 8.42 -1.63 -10.67
CA THR A 330 8.81 -0.89 -11.87
C THR A 330 10.26 -0.39 -11.77
N ILE A 331 10.63 0.21 -10.64
CA ILE A 331 12.00 0.67 -10.38
C ILE A 331 12.99 -0.51 -10.49
N ARG A 332 12.65 -1.66 -9.91
CA ARG A 332 13.50 -2.87 -9.94
C ARG A 332 13.67 -3.42 -11.36
N LEU A 333 12.56 -3.65 -12.07
CA LEU A 333 12.58 -4.21 -13.43
C LEU A 333 13.33 -3.30 -14.42
N PHE A 334 12.97 -2.01 -14.48
CA PHE A 334 13.62 -1.10 -15.42
C PHE A 334 15.06 -0.77 -14.98
N GLY A 335 15.39 -0.88 -13.70
CA GLY A 335 16.75 -0.88 -13.20
C GLY A 335 17.57 -1.99 -13.85
N VAL A 336 17.06 -3.23 -13.83
CA VAL A 336 17.71 -4.41 -14.43
C VAL A 336 17.81 -4.28 -15.97
N LEU A 337 16.74 -3.88 -16.65
CA LEU A 337 16.74 -3.74 -18.12
C LEU A 337 17.71 -2.66 -18.63
N ARG A 338 17.86 -1.56 -17.88
CA ARG A 338 18.81 -0.48 -18.22
C ARG A 338 20.28 -0.93 -18.17
N ILE A 339 20.61 -1.96 -17.38
CA ILE A 339 21.98 -2.51 -17.28
C ILE A 339 22.45 -2.98 -18.66
N VAL A 340 21.63 -3.79 -19.33
CA VAL A 340 21.95 -4.35 -20.65
C VAL A 340 22.02 -3.24 -21.71
N GLN A 341 21.05 -2.32 -21.71
CA GLN A 341 21.01 -1.22 -22.68
C GLN A 341 22.25 -0.31 -22.60
N ARG A 342 22.75 0.00 -21.39
CA ARG A 342 23.96 0.82 -21.22
C ARG A 342 25.22 0.09 -21.67
N HIS A 343 25.34 -1.21 -21.34
CA HIS A 343 26.50 -2.01 -21.74
C HIS A 343 26.66 -2.04 -23.27
N VAL A 344 25.55 -2.20 -23.98
CA VAL A 344 25.50 -2.24 -25.45
C VAL A 344 25.89 -0.91 -26.12
N ARG A 345 25.76 0.22 -25.41
CA ARG A 345 26.07 1.57 -25.95
C ARG A 345 27.49 2.05 -25.61
N GLY A 346 28.23 1.35 -24.76
CA GLY A 346 29.51 1.77 -24.16
C GLY A 346 30.82 1.38 -24.87
N ASN A 347 30.80 1.03 -26.17
CA ASN A 347 31.93 0.70 -27.07
C ASN A 347 32.39 -0.76 -27.22
N ASN A 348 32.78 -1.05 -28.48
CA ASN A 348 33.68 -2.08 -29.00
C ASN A 348 35.08 -2.16 -28.32
N THR A 349 35.23 -1.77 -27.06
CA THR A 349 36.55 -1.64 -26.40
C THR A 349 36.60 -2.24 -24.99
N LEU A 350 35.85 -3.31 -24.73
CA LEU A 350 36.18 -4.24 -23.64
C LEU A 350 36.57 -5.58 -24.24
N SER A 351 37.87 -5.71 -24.54
CA SER A 351 38.54 -6.87 -25.13
C SER A 351 38.44 -8.13 -24.26
N GLY A 352 37.28 -8.80 -24.26
CA GLY A 352 37.09 -10.09 -23.62
C GLY A 352 35.64 -10.49 -23.29
N PHE A 353 34.68 -9.58 -23.38
CA PHE A 353 33.25 -9.91 -23.21
C PHE A 353 32.48 -9.57 -24.48
N SER A 354 32.47 -10.50 -25.43
CA SER A 354 31.42 -10.52 -26.45
C SER A 354 30.17 -11.06 -25.77
N MET A 355 29.17 -10.21 -25.47
CA MET A 355 27.82 -10.69 -25.75
C MET A 355 27.88 -11.10 -27.22
N LEU A 356 27.66 -12.38 -27.53
CA LEU A 356 27.35 -12.80 -28.90
C LEU A 356 25.96 -12.26 -29.19
N GLN A 357 25.90 -10.93 -29.29
CA GLN A 357 24.79 -10.21 -29.82
C GLN A 357 25.12 -10.13 -31.30
N ASP A 358 24.77 -11.18 -32.03
CA ASP A 358 24.71 -11.07 -33.48
C ASP A 358 23.85 -9.84 -33.78
N SER A 359 24.37 -8.97 -34.62
CA SER A 359 23.70 -7.73 -35.04
C SER A 359 22.30 -7.97 -35.61
N ASP A 360 21.99 -9.22 -36.00
CA ASP A 360 20.67 -9.68 -36.45
C ASP A 360 19.67 -9.91 -35.30
N GLU A 361 20.10 -10.14 -34.05
CA GLU A 361 19.18 -10.34 -32.89
C GLU A 361 18.68 -9.03 -32.26
N ARG A 362 19.26 -7.87 -32.62
CA ARG A 362 18.61 -6.57 -32.34
C ARG A 362 17.29 -6.44 -33.11
N GLU A 363 17.16 -7.18 -34.20
CA GLU A 363 15.94 -7.42 -34.95
C GLU A 363 15.33 -8.78 -34.61
N ALA A 364 15.49 -9.30 -33.37
CA ALA A 364 14.75 -10.45 -32.90
C ALA A 364 13.26 -10.15 -33.11
N GLY A 365 12.73 -10.68 -34.21
CA GLY A 365 11.38 -10.47 -34.66
C GLY A 365 10.41 -10.86 -33.56
N TRP A 366 9.18 -10.39 -33.71
CA TRP A 366 8.07 -10.78 -32.84
C TRP A 366 8.04 -12.31 -32.66
N GLY A 367 8.54 -12.77 -31.51
CA GLY A 367 8.53 -14.18 -31.15
C GLY A 367 7.11 -14.64 -30.85
N PHE A 368 6.84 -15.93 -31.01
CA PHE A 368 5.54 -16.50 -30.68
C PHE A 368 5.13 -16.18 -29.23
N GLY A 369 6.06 -16.31 -28.27
CA GLY A 369 5.79 -15.99 -26.86
C GLY A 369 5.40 -14.53 -26.63
N GLN A 370 6.00 -13.59 -27.37
CA GLN A 370 5.68 -12.16 -27.28
C GLN A 370 4.28 -11.84 -27.85
N VAL A 371 3.94 -12.43 -29.00
CA VAL A 371 2.61 -12.25 -29.61
C VAL A 371 1.54 -12.84 -28.71
N VAL A 372 1.74 -14.07 -28.21
CA VAL A 372 0.83 -14.71 -27.26
C VAL A 372 0.64 -13.85 -26.02
N ALA A 373 1.72 -13.30 -25.45
CA ALA A 373 1.63 -12.43 -24.28
C ALA A 373 0.75 -11.18 -24.53
N LEU A 374 0.84 -10.55 -25.70
CA LEU A 374 -0.03 -9.42 -26.04
C LEU A 374 -1.48 -9.84 -26.29
N VAL A 375 -1.71 -11.00 -26.91
CA VAL A 375 -3.08 -11.53 -27.08
C VAL A 375 -3.72 -11.82 -25.72
N LEU A 376 -2.96 -12.37 -24.77
CA LEU A 376 -3.43 -12.60 -23.40
C LEU A 376 -3.75 -11.29 -22.66
N LEU A 377 -3.02 -10.21 -22.92
CA LEU A 377 -3.33 -8.87 -22.40
C LEU A 377 -4.69 -8.35 -22.90
N LEU A 378 -5.05 -8.66 -24.16
CA LEU A 378 -6.31 -8.23 -24.77
C LEU A 378 -7.51 -9.06 -24.31
N ALA A 379 -7.32 -10.30 -23.87
CA ALA A 379 -8.42 -11.22 -23.54
C ALA A 379 -9.42 -10.66 -22.49
N PRO A 380 -8.99 -10.05 -21.35
CA PRO A 380 -9.91 -9.43 -20.41
C PRO A 380 -10.69 -8.23 -21.01
N LEU A 381 -10.08 -7.48 -21.93
CA LEU A 381 -10.71 -6.34 -22.60
C LEU A 381 -11.79 -6.79 -23.58
N ILE A 382 -11.55 -7.89 -24.30
CA ILE A 382 -12.54 -8.49 -25.22
C ILE A 382 -13.80 -8.90 -24.45
N THR A 383 -13.65 -9.47 -23.25
CA THR A 383 -14.79 -9.81 -22.37
C THR A 383 -15.62 -8.57 -22.05
N ILE A 384 -15.00 -7.44 -21.75
CA ILE A 384 -15.71 -6.17 -21.52
C ILE A 384 -16.47 -5.72 -22.78
N ILE A 385 -15.80 -5.71 -23.94
CA ILE A 385 -16.40 -5.25 -25.19
C ILE A 385 -17.64 -6.08 -25.51
N LYS A 386 -17.58 -7.42 -25.35
CA LYS A 386 -18.73 -8.30 -25.58
C LYS A 386 -19.96 -7.89 -24.76
N TYR A 387 -19.78 -7.50 -23.51
CA TYR A 387 -20.88 -7.02 -22.65
C TYR A 387 -21.45 -5.66 -23.08
N PHE A 388 -20.69 -4.85 -23.80
CA PHE A 388 -21.14 -3.59 -24.39
C PHE A 388 -21.70 -3.73 -25.81
N THR A 389 -21.42 -4.83 -26.52
CA THR A 389 -21.86 -5.02 -27.93
C THR A 389 -23.04 -5.99 -28.07
N HIS A 390 -23.30 -6.87 -27.10
CA HIS A 390 -24.49 -7.74 -27.10
C HIS A 390 -25.80 -6.99 -26.74
N ASP A 391 -25.87 -5.69 -27.02
CA ASP A 391 -27.07 -4.86 -26.81
C ASP A 391 -28.17 -5.12 -27.86
N ASP A 392 -27.93 -5.93 -28.91
CA ASP A 392 -28.90 -6.11 -30.01
C ASP A 392 -29.64 -7.47 -30.04
N GLU A 393 -29.28 -8.45 -29.22
CA GLU A 393 -29.94 -9.77 -29.23
C GLU A 393 -30.19 -10.32 -27.82
N GLN A 394 -31.23 -9.85 -27.14
CA GLN A 394 -32.01 -10.74 -26.26
C GLN A 394 -33.51 -10.55 -26.45
N PRO A 395 -34.28 -11.65 -26.61
CA PRO A 395 -35.72 -11.61 -26.77
C PRO A 395 -36.42 -11.21 -25.46
N GLU A 396 -37.51 -10.45 -25.61
CA GLU A 396 -38.48 -10.14 -24.55
C GLU A 396 -38.88 -11.39 -23.77
N ILE A 397 -38.55 -11.46 -22.48
CA ILE A 397 -39.33 -12.21 -21.51
C ILE A 397 -39.56 -11.34 -20.26
N ALA A 398 -40.74 -10.71 -20.29
CA ALA A 398 -41.63 -10.39 -19.18
C ALA A 398 -41.04 -9.67 -17.95
N THR A 399 -41.07 -8.34 -18.03
CA THR A 399 -41.40 -7.47 -16.90
C THR A 399 -42.74 -7.87 -16.26
N SER A 400 -42.73 -8.29 -15.01
CA SER A 400 -43.85 -8.17 -14.07
C SER A 400 -43.43 -8.74 -12.71
N TYR A 401 -43.01 -7.88 -11.77
CA TYR A 401 -43.44 -7.87 -10.36
C TYR A 401 -42.59 -6.91 -9.51
N SER A 402 -42.80 -5.59 -9.59
CA SER A 402 -42.47 -4.68 -8.47
C SER A 402 -43.12 -3.32 -8.68
N ASP A 403 -44.45 -3.29 -8.66
CA ASP A 403 -45.22 -2.07 -8.42
C ASP A 403 -46.45 -2.50 -7.62
N ARG A 404 -46.32 -2.44 -6.29
CA ARG A 404 -47.38 -2.41 -5.26
C ARG A 404 -46.77 -2.76 -3.91
N ILE A 405 -46.14 -1.80 -3.22
CA ILE A 405 -46.31 -1.57 -1.76
C ILE A 405 -46.01 -0.09 -1.51
N ASP A 406 -46.91 0.79 -1.96
CA ASP A 406 -47.12 2.11 -1.36
C ASP A 406 -48.56 2.13 -0.85
N ALA A 407 -48.74 1.77 0.42
CA ALA A 407 -49.84 2.20 1.29
C ALA A 407 -49.79 1.44 2.63
N SER A 408 -49.79 2.21 3.72
CA SER A 408 -50.35 1.87 5.03
C SER A 408 -49.60 0.84 5.90
N SER A 409 -48.85 1.34 6.87
CA SER A 409 -49.23 1.13 8.27
C SER A 409 -48.60 2.20 9.17
N HIS A 410 -49.46 3.09 9.67
CA HIS A 410 -49.25 3.78 10.92
C HIS A 410 -49.17 2.74 12.04
N VAL A 411 -48.07 2.73 12.80
CA VAL A 411 -48.02 2.09 14.11
C VAL A 411 -47.48 3.14 15.08
N GLU A 412 -48.39 3.63 15.91
CA GLU A 412 -48.10 4.42 17.10
C GLU A 412 -47.13 3.64 18.00
N SER A 413 -46.03 4.30 18.36
CA SER A 413 -45.13 3.84 19.41
C SER A 413 -45.46 4.63 20.69
N PRO A 414 -45.66 3.99 21.85
CA PRO A 414 -46.06 4.70 23.06
C PRO A 414 -44.96 5.66 23.53
N SER A 415 -45.38 6.87 23.90
CA SER A 415 -44.62 7.82 24.68
C SER A 415 -44.24 7.20 26.04
N MET A 416 -42.94 6.94 26.25
CA MET A 416 -42.42 6.63 27.57
C MET A 416 -41.71 7.88 28.11
N SER A 417 -42.22 8.34 29.25
CA SER A 417 -41.85 9.54 29.98
C SER A 417 -40.36 9.56 30.38
N PRO A 418 -39.74 10.75 30.44
CA PRO A 418 -38.39 10.91 30.94
C PRO A 418 -38.45 11.10 32.45
N ASN A 419 -38.11 10.09 33.24
CA ASN A 419 -37.80 10.28 34.66
C ASN A 419 -36.80 9.23 35.12
N THR A 420 -35.52 9.51 34.89
CA THR A 420 -34.48 9.10 35.83
C THR A 420 -33.43 10.20 35.85
N SER A 421 -33.46 10.96 36.94
CA SER A 421 -32.47 11.93 37.35
C SER A 421 -31.10 11.26 37.50
N ALA A 422 -30.32 11.27 36.42
CA ALA A 422 -28.87 11.13 36.50
C ALA A 422 -28.27 12.51 36.25
N CYS A 423 -27.62 13.04 37.27
CA CYS A 423 -26.85 14.28 37.26
C CYS A 423 -26.08 14.42 35.94
N ALA A 424 -26.47 15.39 35.11
CA ALA A 424 -25.78 15.75 33.89
C ALA A 424 -24.44 16.41 34.23
N THR A 425 -23.45 15.59 34.60
CA THR A 425 -22.06 15.96 34.40
C THR A 425 -21.82 15.97 32.90
N SER A 426 -21.75 17.17 32.30
CA SER A 426 -21.24 17.39 30.95
C SER A 426 -20.03 16.48 30.71
N ARG A 427 -20.20 15.41 29.89
CA ARG A 427 -19.11 14.49 29.52
C ARG A 427 -17.94 15.33 29.02
N ARG A 428 -16.77 15.19 29.64
CA ARG A 428 -15.60 15.96 29.24
C ARG A 428 -15.15 15.46 27.86
N PRO A 429 -14.69 16.34 26.95
CA PRO A 429 -14.24 15.90 25.63
C PRO A 429 -12.99 14.99 25.70
N ASP A 430 -12.23 15.04 26.80
CA ASP A 430 -11.08 14.16 27.09
C ASP A 430 -11.48 12.82 27.75
N ASP A 431 -12.77 12.46 27.82
CA ASP A 431 -13.21 11.23 28.49
C ASP A 431 -12.69 9.98 27.75
N PRO A 432 -12.07 9.00 28.45
CA PRO A 432 -11.59 7.76 27.84
C PRO A 432 -12.67 6.95 27.12
N ASP A 433 -13.95 7.18 27.42
CA ASP A 433 -15.07 6.52 26.77
C ASP A 433 -15.50 7.19 25.44
N ASN A 434 -15.01 8.39 25.15
CA ASN A 434 -15.26 9.06 23.87
C ASN A 434 -14.64 8.27 22.71
N ASN A 435 -15.36 8.22 21.58
CA ASN A 435 -14.85 7.52 20.42
C ASN A 435 -13.90 8.41 19.64
N LEU A 436 -12.88 7.80 19.02
CA LEU A 436 -11.98 8.50 18.10
C LEU A 436 -12.77 9.22 16.98
N ASP A 437 -13.90 8.65 16.56
CA ASP A 437 -14.81 9.23 15.54
C ASP A 437 -15.39 10.60 15.95
N ASP A 438 -15.40 10.93 17.23
CA ASP A 438 -15.85 12.23 17.74
C ASP A 438 -14.80 13.33 17.46
N HIS A 439 -13.55 12.96 17.18
CA HIS A 439 -12.42 13.86 16.89
C HIS A 439 -12.11 13.98 15.39
N VAL A 440 -13.11 14.45 14.62
CA VAL A 440 -13.06 14.50 13.15
C VAL A 440 -11.92 15.40 12.63
N GLN A 441 -11.61 16.51 13.32
CA GLN A 441 -10.55 17.43 12.90
C GLN A 441 -9.16 16.78 13.06
N THR A 442 -8.92 16.14 14.21
CA THR A 442 -7.70 15.36 14.46
C THR A 442 -7.52 14.23 13.45
N ILE A 443 -8.55 13.41 13.20
CA ILE A 443 -8.49 12.35 12.18
C ILE A 443 -8.15 12.94 10.80
N GLY A 444 -8.81 14.04 10.41
CA GLY A 444 -8.57 14.72 9.15
C GLY A 444 -7.13 15.21 9.00
N ALA A 445 -6.56 15.82 10.04
CA ALA A 445 -5.18 16.32 10.03
C ALA A 445 -4.17 15.19 9.88
N VAL A 446 -4.35 14.07 10.61
CA VAL A 446 -3.44 12.93 10.55
C VAL A 446 -3.50 12.22 9.19
N ILE A 447 -4.71 12.05 8.64
CA ILE A 447 -4.89 11.50 7.29
C ILE A 447 -4.21 12.41 6.26
N LEU A 448 -4.41 13.73 6.33
CA LEU A 448 -3.79 14.67 5.41
C LEU A 448 -2.25 14.62 5.49
N TYR A 449 -1.69 14.57 6.71
CA TYR A 449 -0.26 14.38 6.92
C TYR A 449 0.24 13.09 6.28
N PHE A 450 -0.45 11.96 6.51
CA PHE A 450 -0.11 10.66 5.92
C PHE A 450 -0.15 10.68 4.39
N MET A 451 -1.17 11.31 3.81
CA MET A 451 -1.28 11.46 2.34
C MET A 451 -0.12 12.26 1.77
N LEU A 452 0.23 13.39 2.39
CA LEU A 452 1.30 14.27 1.92
C LEU A 452 2.67 13.62 2.06
N ILE A 453 2.95 12.92 3.17
CA ILE A 453 4.22 12.22 3.35
C ILE A 453 4.36 11.04 2.39
N CYS A 454 3.29 10.27 2.14
CA CYS A 454 3.29 9.21 1.14
C CYS A 454 3.52 9.75 -0.28
N LEU A 455 2.85 10.84 -0.64
CA LEU A 455 3.06 11.50 -1.94
C LEU A 455 4.51 11.99 -2.07
N LEU A 456 5.04 12.64 -1.04
CA LEU A 456 6.43 13.11 -1.01
C LEU A 456 7.42 11.95 -1.20
N ILE A 457 7.29 10.88 -0.41
CA ILE A 457 8.14 9.69 -0.52
C ILE A 457 8.04 9.08 -1.92
N LEU A 458 6.83 8.98 -2.50
CA LEU A 458 6.63 8.47 -3.85
C LEU A 458 7.32 9.34 -4.90
N THR A 459 7.17 10.68 -4.82
CA THR A 459 7.81 11.61 -5.75
C THR A 459 9.34 11.55 -5.66
N LEU A 460 9.88 11.41 -4.45
CA LEU A 460 11.31 11.23 -4.23
C LEU A 460 11.81 9.90 -4.78
N LEU A 461 11.07 8.80 -4.60
CA LEU A 461 11.40 7.50 -5.19
C LEU A 461 11.45 7.58 -6.72
N CYS A 462 10.46 8.24 -7.34
CA CYS A 462 10.44 8.46 -8.78
C CYS A 462 11.60 9.35 -9.25
N PHE A 463 11.90 10.44 -8.54
CA PHE A 463 13.00 11.33 -8.90
C PHE A 463 14.38 10.64 -8.74
N ALA A 464 14.58 9.91 -7.63
CA ALA A 464 15.78 9.13 -7.40
C ALA A 464 16.01 8.08 -8.51
N SER A 465 14.94 7.45 -9.01
CA SER A 465 15.01 6.50 -10.14
C SER A 465 15.46 7.13 -11.47
N SER A 466 15.33 8.46 -11.60
CA SER A 466 15.80 9.21 -12.77
C SER A 466 17.27 9.61 -12.65
N THR A 467 17.83 9.62 -11.44
CA THR A 467 19.24 9.95 -11.18
C THR A 467 20.09 8.67 -11.06
N THR A 468 21.39 8.74 -11.33
CA THR A 468 22.32 7.60 -11.21
C THR A 468 22.55 7.14 -9.77
N ASN A 469 21.99 7.84 -8.77
CA ASN A 469 22.28 7.65 -7.34
C ASN A 469 21.10 7.00 -6.59
N ILE A 470 20.52 5.94 -7.17
CA ILE A 470 19.41 5.16 -6.57
C ILE A 470 19.82 4.58 -5.19
N LEU A 471 21.12 4.32 -5.00
CA LEU A 471 21.72 3.70 -3.82
C LEU A 471 21.68 4.59 -2.56
N ASP A 472 21.97 5.89 -2.71
CA ASP A 472 21.86 6.87 -1.62
C ASP A 472 20.40 7.13 -1.27
N GLY A 473 19.51 7.10 -2.26
CA GLY A 473 18.07 7.14 -2.05
C GLY A 473 17.59 6.03 -1.11
N LEU A 474 17.94 4.76 -1.41
CA LEU A 474 17.47 3.60 -0.63
C LEU A 474 17.97 3.56 0.81
N LYS A 475 19.25 3.88 1.06
CA LYS A 475 19.75 4.06 2.43
C LYS A 475 19.13 5.29 3.12
N SER A 476 18.80 6.33 2.36
CA SER A 476 18.14 7.52 2.91
C SER A 476 16.69 7.26 3.30
N PHE A 477 15.97 6.25 2.78
CA PHE A 477 14.51 6.11 3.01
C PHE A 477 14.10 5.52 4.37
N TYR A 478 14.94 4.74 5.07
CA TYR A 478 14.49 4.15 6.36
C TYR A 478 14.32 5.21 7.45
N VAL A 479 15.16 6.24 7.48
CA VAL A 479 15.10 7.33 8.47
C VAL A 479 13.82 8.18 8.30
N PRO A 480 13.47 8.70 7.11
CA PRO A 480 12.20 9.36 6.84
C PRO A 480 10.98 8.50 7.16
N ILE A 481 11.04 7.17 6.95
CA ILE A 481 9.93 6.29 7.35
C ILE A 481 9.77 6.34 8.87
N VAL A 482 10.83 6.09 9.64
CA VAL A 482 10.78 6.13 11.12
C VAL A 482 10.34 7.51 11.62
N ILE A 483 10.88 8.60 11.05
CA ILE A 483 10.47 9.96 11.42
C ILE A 483 9.01 10.23 11.01
N ALA A 484 8.53 9.70 9.89
CA ALA A 484 7.14 9.82 9.50
C ALA A 484 6.20 9.13 10.50
N TRP A 485 6.56 7.94 11.00
CA TRP A 485 5.81 7.23 12.05
C TRP A 485 5.77 8.02 13.36
N VAL A 486 6.90 8.56 13.79
CA VAL A 486 6.97 9.47 14.95
C VAL A 486 6.15 10.74 14.72
N GLY A 487 6.19 11.29 13.51
CA GLY A 487 5.43 12.46 13.10
C GLY A 487 3.92 12.21 13.15
N ILE A 488 3.43 11.00 12.85
CA ILE A 488 2.01 10.65 13.06
C ILE A 488 1.64 10.82 14.53
N TRP A 489 2.45 10.29 15.45
CA TRP A 489 2.21 10.44 16.88
C TRP A 489 2.22 11.91 17.33
N GLY A 490 3.18 12.69 16.83
CA GLY A 490 3.26 14.14 17.10
C GLY A 490 2.05 14.90 16.55
N VAL A 491 1.64 14.65 15.31
CA VAL A 491 0.48 15.29 14.70
C VAL A 491 -0.80 14.94 15.48
N VAL A 492 -0.97 13.69 15.93
CA VAL A 492 -2.10 13.30 16.80
C VAL A 492 -2.06 14.09 18.11
N LEU A 493 -0.92 14.16 18.79
CA LEU A 493 -0.78 14.83 20.08
C LEU A 493 -1.14 16.32 20.00
N PHE A 494 -0.53 17.03 19.04
CA PHE A 494 -0.76 18.46 18.86
C PHE A 494 -2.18 18.74 18.36
N SER A 495 -2.72 17.90 17.46
CA SER A 495 -4.08 18.09 16.96
C SER A 495 -5.14 17.88 18.04
N LEU A 496 -4.98 16.84 18.88
CA LEU A 496 -5.84 16.65 20.05
C LEU A 496 -5.73 17.83 21.02
N THR A 497 -4.52 18.34 21.25
CA THR A 497 -4.33 19.50 22.12
C THR A 497 -5.04 20.74 21.58
N ILE A 498 -4.94 21.02 20.27
CA ILE A 498 -5.66 22.13 19.62
C ILE A 498 -7.17 21.96 19.77
N GLU A 499 -7.69 20.77 19.46
CA GLU A 499 -9.13 20.50 19.47
C GLU A 499 -9.75 20.58 20.88
N LEU A 500 -9.04 20.07 21.88
CA LEU A 500 -9.54 20.02 23.26
C LEU A 500 -9.38 21.36 24.00
N ASP A 501 -8.23 22.03 23.86
CA ASP A 501 -7.92 23.25 24.63
C ASP A 501 -8.34 24.54 23.92
N LEU A 502 -8.26 24.59 22.60
CA LEU A 502 -8.65 25.77 21.80
C LEU A 502 -10.05 25.64 21.19
N SER A 503 -10.91 24.79 21.75
CA SER A 503 -12.31 24.61 21.32
C SER A 503 -13.12 25.92 21.32
N HIS A 504 -12.74 26.91 22.13
CA HIS A 504 -13.37 28.23 22.21
C HIS A 504 -12.93 29.20 21.09
N MET A 505 -11.86 28.90 20.38
CA MET A 505 -11.34 29.73 19.28
C MET A 505 -12.11 29.49 17.98
N PRO A 506 -12.14 30.48 17.07
CA PRO A 506 -12.87 30.34 15.82
C PRO A 506 -12.28 29.24 14.93
N LEU A 507 -13.14 28.50 14.21
CA LEU A 507 -12.79 27.27 13.50
C LEU A 507 -11.71 27.47 12.42
N TRP A 508 -11.67 28.62 11.75
CA TRP A 508 -10.61 28.97 10.78
C TRP A 508 -9.20 29.01 11.41
N PHE A 509 -9.09 29.40 12.68
CA PHE A 509 -7.83 29.53 13.40
C PHE A 509 -7.34 28.15 13.86
N GLN A 510 -8.26 27.30 14.31
CA GLN A 510 -7.97 25.88 14.56
C GLN A 510 -7.44 25.20 13.29
N MET A 511 -8.11 25.41 12.14
CA MET A 511 -7.64 24.87 10.86
C MET A 511 -6.25 25.37 10.47
N LEU A 512 -5.95 26.65 10.68
CA LEU A 512 -4.62 27.21 10.45
C LEU A 512 -3.56 26.53 11.34
N LEU A 513 -3.84 26.35 12.63
CA LEU A 513 -2.94 25.66 13.55
C LEU A 513 -2.70 24.20 13.15
N HIS A 514 -3.74 23.48 12.73
CA HIS A 514 -3.57 22.12 12.20
C HIS A 514 -2.69 22.09 10.94
N MET A 515 -2.84 23.07 10.03
CA MET A 515 -1.99 23.16 8.84
C MET A 515 -0.53 23.46 9.18
N VAL A 516 -0.28 24.40 10.10
CA VAL A 516 1.08 24.71 10.59
C VAL A 516 1.70 23.49 11.24
N ASN A 517 0.94 22.75 12.05
CA ASN A 517 1.38 21.50 12.66
C ASN A 517 1.80 20.47 11.61
N ILE A 518 0.97 20.23 10.59
CA ILE A 518 1.29 19.30 9.49
C ILE A 518 2.56 19.72 8.76
N ILE A 519 2.68 21.00 8.39
CA ILE A 519 3.86 21.53 7.67
C ILE A 519 5.13 21.36 8.52
N PHE A 520 5.06 21.66 9.82
CA PHE A 520 6.19 21.50 10.74
C PHE A 520 6.69 20.06 10.77
N PHE A 521 5.79 19.08 10.90
CA PHE A 521 6.15 17.66 10.93
C PHE A 521 6.67 17.16 9.58
N ILE A 522 6.10 17.59 8.45
CA ILE A 522 6.59 17.23 7.10
C ILE A 522 7.99 17.80 6.86
N PHE A 523 8.18 19.10 7.14
CA PHE A 523 9.46 19.77 6.97
C PHE A 523 10.54 19.10 7.82
N SER A 524 10.21 18.77 9.07
CA SER A 524 11.13 18.10 9.98
C SER A 524 11.47 16.68 9.55
N ALA A 525 10.51 15.91 9.02
CA ALA A 525 10.75 14.57 8.50
C ALA A 525 11.72 14.54 7.31
N PHE A 526 11.80 15.63 6.55
CA PHE A 526 12.60 15.70 5.33
C PHE A 526 13.93 16.44 5.50
N PHE A 527 13.97 17.57 6.22
CA PHE A 527 15.17 18.39 6.35
C PHE A 527 16.12 17.93 7.46
N ALA A 528 15.65 17.20 8.47
CA ALA A 528 16.53 16.66 9.52
C ALA A 528 17.54 15.62 8.98
N PRO A 529 17.16 14.70 8.08
CA PRO A 529 18.11 13.79 7.43
C PRO A 529 19.07 14.47 6.44
N LEU A 530 18.63 15.50 5.70
CA LEU A 530 19.42 16.18 4.67
C LEU A 530 20.67 16.89 5.21
N ARG A 531 20.64 17.38 6.46
CA ARG A 531 21.81 18.00 7.11
C ARG A 531 22.92 17.01 7.52
N GLY A 532 22.63 15.71 7.53
CA GLY A 532 23.56 14.66 7.97
C GLY A 532 24.35 13.97 6.85
N LEU A 533 24.17 14.39 5.59
CA LEU A 533 24.76 13.70 4.42
C LEU A 533 26.28 13.86 4.28
N SER A 534 26.98 14.56 5.18
CA SER A 534 28.42 14.82 5.02
C SER A 534 29.37 13.88 5.76
N GLN A 535 28.95 13.09 6.76
CA GLN A 535 29.86 12.11 7.39
C GLN A 535 29.16 11.10 8.31
N GLU A 536 29.38 9.81 8.03
CA GLU A 536 29.13 8.57 8.79
C GLU A 536 27.84 8.37 9.62
N ASP A 537 27.41 7.11 9.71
CA ASP A 537 26.16 6.58 10.26
C ASP A 537 25.76 7.10 11.67
N CYS A 538 26.70 7.69 12.41
CA CYS A 538 26.47 8.28 13.73
C CYS A 538 25.60 9.57 13.70
N LEU A 539 25.67 10.37 12.63
CA LEU A 539 24.94 11.65 12.55
C LEU A 539 23.42 11.50 12.30
N THR A 540 22.98 10.38 11.73
CA THR A 540 21.56 10.15 11.38
C THR A 540 20.68 9.95 12.63
N TRP A 541 21.22 9.26 13.65
CA TRP A 541 20.57 9.12 14.94
C TRP A 541 20.49 10.46 15.68
N VAL A 542 21.54 11.28 15.62
CA VAL A 542 21.56 12.63 16.21
C VAL A 542 20.46 13.51 15.63
N GLY A 543 20.21 13.44 14.31
CA GLY A 543 19.10 14.16 13.68
C GLY A 543 17.72 13.71 14.17
N THR A 544 17.52 12.39 14.34
CA THR A 544 16.25 11.81 14.84
C THR A 544 16.01 12.19 16.31
N TYR A 545 17.04 12.10 17.16
CA TYR A 545 16.96 12.52 18.56
C TYR A 545 16.78 14.03 18.72
N SER A 546 17.44 14.83 17.89
CA SER A 546 17.26 16.29 17.86
C SER A 546 15.84 16.68 17.48
N PHE A 547 15.25 15.99 16.50
CA PHE A 547 13.85 16.17 16.11
C PHE A 547 12.88 15.80 17.24
N LEU A 548 13.05 14.63 17.86
CA LEU A 548 12.25 14.20 19.01
C LEU A 548 12.36 15.18 20.19
N LEU A 549 13.58 15.64 20.49
CA LEU A 549 13.84 16.61 21.55
C LEU A 549 13.21 17.96 21.23
N SER A 550 13.33 18.45 20.00
CA SER A 550 12.73 19.71 19.56
C SER A 550 11.20 19.66 19.64
N SER A 551 10.58 18.57 19.17
CA SER A 551 9.14 18.35 19.27
C SER A 551 8.69 18.26 20.74
N ALA A 552 9.45 17.59 21.60
CA ALA A 552 9.15 17.47 23.03
C ALA A 552 9.27 18.82 23.75
N VAL A 553 10.34 19.58 23.46
CA VAL A 553 10.56 20.93 24.01
C VAL A 553 9.46 21.88 23.56
N LEU A 554 9.09 21.86 22.27
CA LEU A 554 8.00 22.66 21.75
C LEU A 554 6.68 22.33 22.46
N TYR A 555 6.37 21.04 22.64
CA TYR A 555 5.17 20.61 23.36
C TYR A 555 5.18 21.09 24.83
N ILE A 556 6.32 20.97 25.52
CA ILE A 556 6.47 21.44 26.91
C ILE A 556 6.31 22.96 26.99
N LEU A 557 6.90 23.71 26.06
CA LEU A 557 6.76 25.17 26.01
C LEU A 557 5.31 25.59 25.75
N CYS A 558 4.62 24.94 24.81
CA CYS A 558 3.19 25.17 24.57
C CYS A 558 2.35 24.84 25.82
N ALA A 559 2.65 23.73 26.50
CA ALA A 559 2.00 23.30 27.72
C ALA A 559 2.18 24.32 28.87
N VAL A 560 3.40 24.84 29.03
CA VAL A 560 3.72 25.87 30.03
C VAL A 560 3.08 27.21 29.67
N PHE A 561 3.18 27.65 28.42
CA PHE A 561 2.58 28.89 27.93
C PHE A 561 1.07 28.89 28.10
N PHE A 562 0.39 27.78 27.75
CA PHE A 562 -1.05 27.63 27.95
C PHE A 562 -1.46 27.71 29.42
N ARG A 563 -0.64 27.16 30.33
CA ARG A 563 -0.87 27.29 31.78
C ARG A 563 -0.76 28.75 32.25
N ILE A 564 0.20 29.51 31.72
CA ILE A 564 0.50 30.90 32.11
C ILE A 564 -0.51 31.89 31.51
N HIS A 565 -0.80 31.77 30.20
CA HIS A 565 -1.57 32.76 29.45
C HIS A 565 -3.03 32.40 29.19
N GLY A 566 -3.48 31.16 29.42
CA GLY A 566 -4.89 30.78 29.25
C GLY A 566 -5.84 31.40 30.30
N THR A 567 -5.44 32.49 30.96
CA THR A 567 -6.14 33.21 32.02
C THR A 567 -6.77 34.54 31.56
N SER A 568 -6.63 34.95 30.30
CA SER A 568 -7.44 36.06 29.76
C SER A 568 -8.67 35.56 29.04
#